data_AF-A0A6G3X0T4-F1
#
_entry.id   AF-A0A6G3X0T4-F1
#
_cell.length_a   1.000
_cell.length_b   1.000
_cell.length_c   1.000
_cell.angle_alpha   90.00
_cell.angle_beta   90.00
_cell.angle_gamma   90.00
#
_symmetry.space_group_name_H-M   'P 1'
#
loop_
_entity.id
_entity.type
_entity.pdbx_description
1 polymer ?
#
loop_
_entity_poly.entity_id
_entity_poly.type
_entity_poly.pdbx_seq_one_letter_code
_entity_poly.pdbx_strand_id
1 'polypeptide(L)'
;LADKEEELRGLNARWEKEKQGLNRVGELKERLDELRGQAERAQRDGDFDAASKLLYGEIPGLERELEEAAEAEQEASKDTMVKEEV
;
A
#
# COMPACT_ATOMS: atom_id res chain seq x y z
N LEU A 1 9.97 -5.14 -36.01
CA LEU A 1 9.81 -3.80 -35.37
C LEU A 1 8.61 -3.82 -34.45
N ALA A 2 7.44 -4.28 -34.93
CA ALA A 2 6.24 -4.48 -34.12
C ALA A 2 6.45 -5.33 -32.85
N ASP A 3 7.16 -6.47 -32.93
CA ASP A 3 7.34 -7.36 -31.77
C ASP A 3 8.12 -6.70 -30.61
N LYS A 4 9.12 -5.87 -30.93
CA LYS A 4 9.93 -5.17 -29.93
C LYS A 4 9.16 -4.01 -29.26
N GLU A 5 8.23 -3.37 -29.99
CA GLU A 5 7.37 -2.34 -29.41
C GLU A 5 6.29 -2.93 -28.50
N GLU A 6 5.79 -4.12 -28.83
CA GLU A 6 4.81 -4.85 -28.01
C GLU A 6 5.42 -5.35 -26.70
N GLU A 7 6.65 -5.88 -26.76
CA GLU A 7 7.41 -6.29 -25.58
C GLU A 7 7.73 -5.11 -24.64
N LEU A 8 8.15 -3.97 -25.21
CA LEU A 8 8.37 -2.72 -24.46
C LEU A 8 7.10 -2.17 -23.81
N ARG A 9 5.95 -2.22 -24.49
CA ARG A 9 4.67 -1.83 -23.89
C ARG A 9 4.28 -2.74 -22.73
N GLY A 10 4.51 -4.05 -22.87
CA GLY A 10 4.27 -5.02 -21.81
C GLY A 10 5.12 -4.75 -20.57
N LEU A 11 6.41 -4.45 -20.76
CA LEU A 11 7.33 -4.07 -19.69
C LEU A 11 6.95 -2.75 -19.02
N ASN A 12 6.62 -1.71 -19.79
CA ASN A 12 6.17 -0.43 -19.23
C ASN A 12 4.86 -0.55 -18.45
N ALA A 13 3.89 -1.32 -18.94
CA ALA A 13 2.63 -1.53 -18.22
C ALA A 13 2.84 -2.26 -16.89
N ARG A 14 3.80 -3.20 -16.83
CA ARG A 14 4.20 -3.88 -15.60
C ARG A 14 4.88 -2.91 -14.63
N TRP A 15 5.84 -2.13 -15.12
CA TRP A 15 6.56 -1.15 -14.31
C TRP A 15 5.64 -0.07 -13.72
N GLU A 16 4.69 0.46 -14.50
CA GLU A 16 3.70 1.41 -14.01
C GLU A 16 2.80 0.80 -12.94
N LYS A 17 2.41 -0.47 -13.09
CA LYS A 17 1.61 -1.20 -12.10
C LYS A 17 2.38 -1.43 -10.80
N GLU A 18 3.65 -1.84 -10.89
CA GLU A 18 4.53 -2.01 -9.73
C GLU A 18 4.74 -0.67 -9.00
N LYS A 19 4.97 0.40 -9.75
CA LYS A 19 5.15 1.74 -9.19
C LYS A 19 3.90 2.25 -8.47
N GLN A 20 2.71 2.00 -9.02
CA GLN A 20 1.45 2.33 -8.35
C GLN A 20 1.25 1.53 -7.07
N GLY A 21 1.62 0.24 -7.05
CA GLY A 21 1.60 -0.59 -5.85
C GLY A 21 2.52 -0.06 -4.76
N LEU A 22 3.76 0.27 -5.11
CA LEU A 22 4.75 0.83 -4.18
C LEU A 22 4.29 2.15 -3.55
N ASN A 23 3.74 3.04 -4.37
CA ASN A 23 3.21 4.32 -3.90
C ASN A 23 2.05 4.12 -2.92
N ARG A 24 1.17 3.16 -3.19
CA ARG A 24 0.00 2.88 -2.35
C ARG A 24 0.41 2.40 -0.95
N VAL A 25 1.40 1.53 -0.83
CA VAL A 25 1.92 1.08 0.48
C VAL A 25 2.52 2.25 1.27
N GLY A 26 3.23 3.16 0.59
CA GLY A 26 3.76 4.38 1.19
C GLY A 26 2.67 5.32 1.72
N GLU A 27 1.67 5.61 0.90
CA GLU A 27 0.52 6.46 1.26
C GLU A 27 -0.29 5.89 2.44
N LEU A 28 -0.49 4.57 2.45
CA LEU A 28 -1.20 3.88 3.54
C LEU A 28 -0.44 3.96 4.86
N LYS A 29 0.91 3.82 4.83
CA LYS A 29 1.75 4.00 6.03
C LYS A 29 1.70 5.44 6.56
N GLU A 30 1.80 6.42 5.67
CA GLU A 30 1.72 7.83 6.05
C GLU A 30 0.39 8.16 6.73
N ARG A 31 -0.73 7.72 6.14
CA ARG A 31 -2.05 7.86 6.76
C ARG A 31 -2.16 7.15 8.10
N LEU A 32 -1.62 5.95 8.22
CA LEU A 32 -1.66 5.19 9.47
C LEU A 32 -0.94 5.93 10.60
N ASP A 33 0.25 6.46 10.32
CA ASP A 33 1.01 7.24 11.29
C ASP A 33 0.30 8.55 11.64
N GLU A 34 -0.34 9.21 10.66
CA GLU A 34 -1.14 10.40 10.89
C GLU A 34 -2.32 10.10 11.83
N LEU A 35 -3.11 9.06 11.57
CA LEU A 35 -4.26 8.69 12.40
C LEU A 35 -3.85 8.28 13.80
N ARG A 36 -2.70 7.59 13.96
CA ARG A 36 -2.15 7.26 15.28
C ARG A 36 -1.79 8.52 16.07
N GLY A 37 -1.15 9.49 15.42
CA GLY A 37 -0.85 10.79 16.02
C GLY A 37 -2.11 11.60 16.38
N GLN A 38 -3.14 11.53 15.53
CA GLN A 38 -4.45 12.15 15.83
C GLN A 38 -5.14 11.47 17.01
N ALA A 39 -5.10 10.14 17.10
CA ALA A 39 -5.66 9.40 18.22
C ALA A 39 -4.97 9.73 19.55
N GLU A 40 -3.63 9.81 19.57
CA GLU A 40 -2.89 10.25 20.76
C GLU A 40 -3.21 11.69 21.17
N ARG A 41 -3.36 12.58 20.19
CA ARG A 41 -3.77 13.97 20.45
C ARG A 41 -5.17 13.99 21.07
N ALA A 42 -6.13 13.29 20.47
CA ALA A 42 -7.50 13.19 20.97
C ALA A 42 -7.55 12.63 22.39
N GLN A 43 -6.76 11.59 22.70
CA GLN A 43 -6.65 11.07 24.08
C GLN A 43 -6.12 12.11 25.07
N ARG A 44 -5.09 12.88 24.69
CA ARG A 44 -4.53 13.93 25.56
C ARG A 44 -5.49 15.09 25.77
N ASP A 45 -6.26 15.44 24.75
CA ASP A 45 -7.25 16.51 24.79
C ASP A 45 -8.55 16.07 25.50
N GLY A 46 -8.67 14.78 25.86
CA GLY A 46 -9.85 14.21 26.52
C GLY A 46 -11.00 13.87 25.58
N ASP A 47 -10.78 13.92 24.26
CA ASP A 47 -11.73 13.52 23.24
C ASP A 47 -11.67 12.01 22.99
N PHE A 48 -12.22 11.25 23.95
CA PHE A 48 -12.22 9.79 23.90
C PHE A 48 -13.16 9.22 22.82
N ASP A 49 -14.16 9.98 22.37
CA ASP A 49 -15.05 9.56 21.29
C ASP A 49 -14.30 9.57 19.95
N ALA A 50 -13.58 10.65 19.64
CA ALA A 50 -12.72 10.73 18.48
C ALA A 50 -11.59 9.69 18.54
N ALA A 51 -10.91 9.57 19.68
CA ALA A 51 -9.84 8.58 19.85
C ALA A 51 -10.33 7.14 19.62
N SER A 52 -11.52 6.80 20.12
CA SER A 52 -12.08 5.45 19.97
C SER A 52 -12.45 5.13 18.52
N LYS A 53 -13.01 6.11 17.79
CA LYS A 53 -13.31 5.97 16.36
C LYS A 53 -12.04 5.73 15.53
N LEU A 54 -10.97 6.47 15.84
CA LEU A 54 -9.69 6.30 15.16
C LEU A 54 -9.07 4.94 15.49
N LEU A 55 -8.97 4.58 16.76
CA LEU A 55 -8.29 3.36 17.22
C LEU A 55 -9.00 2.06 16.86
N TYR A 56 -10.34 2.06 16.85
CA TYR A 56 -11.13 0.84 16.63
C TYR A 56 -11.91 0.84 15.32
N GLY A 57 -11.95 1.97 14.59
CA GLY A 57 -12.61 2.09 13.30
C GLY A 57 -11.60 2.23 12.17
N GLU A 58 -10.95 3.39 12.09
CA GLU A 58 -10.16 3.76 10.92
C GLU A 58 -8.77 3.10 10.88
N ILE A 59 -8.04 3.08 12.00
CA ILE A 59 -6.70 2.48 12.09
C ILE A 59 -6.72 0.99 11.72
N PRO A 60 -7.60 0.14 12.26
CA PRO A 60 -7.65 -1.28 11.89
C PRO A 60 -8.04 -1.50 10.42
N GLY A 61 -8.82 -0.59 9.83
CA GLY A 61 -9.15 -0.64 8.41
C GLY A 61 -7.92 -0.38 7.54
N LEU A 62 -7.18 0.69 7.84
CA LEU A 62 -5.94 1.01 7.14
C LEU A 62 -4.84 -0.03 7.34
N GLU A 63 -4.74 -0.63 8.52
CA GLU A 63 -3.79 -1.73 8.76
C GLU A 63 -4.06 -2.94 7.87
N ARG A 64 -5.33 -3.30 7.67
CA ARG A 64 -5.71 -4.37 6.73
C ARG A 64 -5.41 -3.99 5.28
N GLU A 65 -5.76 -2.78 4.85
CA GLU A 65 -5.45 -2.32 3.50
C GLU A 65 -3.94 -2.30 3.24
N LEU A 66 -3.14 -1.96 4.25
CA LEU A 66 -1.68 -1.97 4.17
C LEU A 66 -1.14 -3.39 4.05
N GLU A 67 -1.66 -4.33 4.83
CA GLU A 67 -1.29 -5.74 4.77
C GLU A 67 -1.65 -6.34 3.40
N GLU A 68 -2.87 -6.11 2.91
CA GLU A 68 -3.30 -6.53 1.58
C GLU A 68 -2.43 -5.94 0.46
N ALA A 69 -2.08 -4.66 0.55
CA ALA A 69 -1.21 -4.02 -0.43
C ALA A 69 0.23 -4.57 -0.39
N ALA A 70 0.76 -4.85 0.80
CA ALA A 70 2.08 -5.44 0.98
C ALA A 70 2.14 -6.90 0.51
N GLU A 71 1.09 -7.69 0.76
CA GLU A 71 0.97 -9.06 0.23
C GLU A 71 0.88 -9.06 -1.30
N ALA A 72 0.10 -8.16 -1.89
CA ALA A 72 0.01 -8.02 -3.34
C ALA A 72 1.36 -7.65 -3.98
N GLU A 73 2.17 -6.83 -3.30
CA GLU A 73 3.53 -6.48 -3.74
C GLU A 73 4.49 -7.68 -3.66
N GLN A 74 4.40 -8.48 -2.59
CA GLN A 74 5.20 -9.72 -2.46
C GLN A 74 4.83 -10.75 -3.52
N GLU A 75 3.54 -10.95 -3.79
CA GLU A 75 3.07 -11.88 -4.83
C GLU A 75 3.50 -11.41 -6.22
N ALA A 76 3.44 -10.10 -6.50
CA ALA A 76 3.95 -9.53 -7.75
C ALA A 76 5.47 -9.78 -7.91
N SER A 77 6.26 -9.60 -6.85
CA SER A 77 7.71 -9.83 -6.88
C SER A 77 8.10 -11.30 -7.07
N LYS A 78 7.31 -12.24 -6.56
CA LYS A 78 7.53 -13.69 -6.76
C LYS A 78 7.28 -14.09 -8.22
N ASP A 79 6.26 -13.52 -8.86
CA ASP A 79 5.94 -13.79 -10.28
C ASP A 79 7.04 -13.27 -11.22
N THR A 80 7.76 -12.20 -10.83
CA THR A 80 8.91 -11.68 -11.57
C THR A 80 10.14 -12.59 -11.48
N MET A 81 10.47 -13.13 -10.30
CA MET A 81 11.62 -14.02 -10.12
C MET A 81 11.47 -15.36 -10.87
N VAL A 82 10.25 -15.91 -10.93
CA VAL A 82 9.99 -17.17 -11.65
C VAL A 82 10.13 -17.01 -13.16
N LYS A 83 9.97 -15.79 -13.69
CA LYS A 83 10.06 -15.52 -15.13
C LYS A 83 11.49 -15.29 -15.63
N GLU A 84 12.47 -15.07 -14.74
CA GLU A 84 13.89 -14.95 -15.09
C GLU A 84 14.63 -16.30 -15.17
N GLU A 85 14.01 -17.42 -14.76
CA GLU A 85 14.58 -18.77 -14.85
C GLU A 85 13.97 -19.60 -15.99
N VAL A 86 13.93 -19.08 -17.24
CA VAL A 86 13.69 -19.89 -18.46
C VAL A 86 14.45 -19.32 -19.65
#